data_AF-A0A3Q7FH89-F1
#
_entry.id   AF-A0A3Q7FH89-F1
#
_cell.length_a   1.000
_cell.length_b   1.000
_cell.length_c   1.000
_cell.angle_alpha   90.00
_cell.angle_beta   90.00
_cell.angle_gamma   90.00
#
_symmetry.space_group_name_H-M   'P 1'
#
loop_
_entity.id
_entity.type
_entity.pdbx_description
1 polymer ?
#
loop_
_entity_poly.entity_id
_entity_poly.type
_entity_poly.pdbx_seq_one_letter_code
_entity_poly.pdbx_strand_id
1 'polypeptide(L)'
;MSQTSLLEIKISLLQVEHQMDISPTLHFNFKKWNTTYNFSLATYWTQFFVKMEETNSDGPKHNEVNNFNYEENQPVGCSHCGLRNISQLPNYYGYQRVFWTALKSIKSLENFKGTTIVRTFALHILKVENGIEVGILQFYNSQVKEFSEAKKQGNKRLRLMDKTHDMLFRPDGHPSRYEHCPNENVVLYNDCVHWCLPGPSDSWNDFLLHMLKMEQDIF
;
A
#
# COMPACT_ATOMS: atom_id res chain seq x y z
N MET A 1 3.61 -2.88 1.43
CA MET A 1 3.08 -1.72 2.17
C MET A 1 3.31 -2.02 3.63
N SER A 2 4.03 -1.18 4.38
CA SER A 2 4.22 -1.33 5.81
C SER A 2 3.01 -0.81 6.61
N GLN A 3 2.87 -1.21 7.87
CA GLN A 3 1.72 -0.90 8.76
C GLN A 3 1.57 0.59 9.10
N THR A 4 2.46 1.45 8.61
CA THR A 4 2.57 2.88 8.91
C THR A 4 1.30 3.66 8.61
N SER A 5 0.62 3.37 7.50
CA SER A 5 -0.52 4.19 7.05
C SER A 5 -1.77 4.18 7.93
N LEU A 6 -1.87 3.25 8.89
CA LEU A 6 -3.04 3.11 9.76
C LEU A 6 -2.81 3.64 11.16
N LEU A 7 -1.56 3.59 11.63
CA LEU A 7 -1.16 4.25 12.87
C LEU A 7 -1.41 5.76 12.76
N GLU A 8 -1.17 6.32 11.57
CA GLU A 8 -1.44 7.72 11.21
C GLU A 8 -2.90 8.12 11.45
N ILE A 9 -3.87 7.46 10.79
CA ILE A 9 -5.30 7.81 10.92
C ILE A 9 -5.74 7.71 12.39
N LYS A 10 -5.27 6.67 13.08
CA LYS A 10 -5.57 6.48 14.51
C LYS A 10 -5.00 7.62 15.34
N ILE A 11 -3.73 8.00 15.14
CA ILE A 11 -3.09 9.11 15.86
C ILE A 11 -3.84 10.43 15.61
N SER A 12 -4.17 10.74 14.35
CA SER A 12 -4.91 11.97 14.03
C SER A 12 -6.28 12.01 14.72
N LEU A 13 -6.99 10.89 14.78
CA LEU A 13 -8.28 10.82 15.48
C LEU A 13 -8.13 10.85 17.00
N LEU A 14 -7.05 10.28 17.57
CA LEU A 14 -6.78 10.31 19.01
C LEU A 14 -6.55 11.73 19.56
N GLN A 15 -6.21 12.70 18.69
CA GLN A 15 -6.10 14.11 19.09
C GLN A 15 -7.45 14.73 19.48
N VAL A 16 -8.55 14.17 19.01
CA VAL A 16 -9.91 14.71 19.21
C VAL A 16 -10.82 13.77 19.98
N GLU A 17 -10.50 12.48 20.04
CA GLU A 17 -11.36 11.48 20.67
C GLU A 17 -10.62 10.22 21.10
N HIS A 18 -11.02 9.64 22.23
CA HIS A 18 -10.60 8.29 22.60
C HIS A 18 -11.43 7.21 21.87
N GLN A 19 -10.77 6.34 21.11
CA GLN A 19 -11.40 5.24 20.37
C GLN A 19 -11.42 3.94 21.18
N MET A 20 -12.54 3.23 21.17
CA MET A 20 -12.63 1.92 21.82
C MET A 20 -12.21 0.80 20.85
N ASP A 21 -11.19 0.03 21.21
CA ASP A 21 -10.80 -1.17 20.45
C ASP A 21 -11.83 -2.28 20.68
N ILE A 22 -12.49 -2.70 19.61
CA ILE A 22 -13.50 -3.76 19.58
C ILE A 22 -13.06 -4.93 18.70
N SER A 23 -11.75 -5.07 18.49
CA SER A 23 -11.18 -6.12 17.65
C SER A 23 -11.47 -7.49 18.25
N PRO A 24 -11.88 -8.49 17.43
CA PRO A 24 -12.16 -9.83 17.91
C PRO A 24 -10.89 -10.61 18.28
N THR A 25 -9.72 -10.15 17.82
CA THR A 25 -8.43 -10.80 18.09
C THR A 25 -7.37 -9.77 18.46
N LEU A 26 -6.33 -10.23 19.15
CA LEU A 26 -5.16 -9.40 19.46
C LEU A 26 -4.24 -9.20 18.24
N HIS A 27 -4.39 -10.01 17.18
CA HIS A 27 -3.58 -9.92 15.97
C HIS A 27 -3.70 -8.52 15.33
N PHE A 28 -2.55 -7.97 14.91
CA PHE A 28 -2.48 -6.67 14.25
C PHE A 28 -3.06 -6.67 12.83
N ASN A 29 -3.21 -7.86 12.23
CA ASN A 29 -3.71 -8.00 10.86
C ASN A 29 -5.16 -7.51 10.69
N PHE A 30 -5.96 -7.59 11.75
CA PHE A 30 -7.31 -7.08 11.74
C PHE A 30 -7.55 -6.25 13.00
N LYS A 31 -7.78 -4.96 12.82
CA LYS A 31 -8.16 -4.07 13.90
C LYS A 31 -9.45 -3.36 13.57
N LYS A 32 -10.29 -3.18 14.59
CA LYS A 32 -11.56 -2.47 14.49
C LYS A 32 -11.73 -1.60 15.73
N TRP A 33 -12.01 -0.33 15.49
CA TRP A 33 -12.29 0.65 16.52
C TRP A 33 -13.69 1.23 16.33
N ASN A 34 -14.38 1.45 17.45
CA ASN A 34 -15.64 2.17 17.48
C ASN A 34 -15.43 3.59 18.02
N THR A 35 -16.20 4.54 17.50
CA THR A 35 -16.18 5.94 17.92
C THR A 35 -17.51 6.33 18.56
N THR A 36 -17.48 7.40 19.34
CA THR A 36 -18.64 8.07 19.93
C THR A 36 -19.47 8.80 18.88
N TYR A 37 -18.91 9.13 17.72
CA TYR A 37 -19.61 9.75 16.58
C TYR A 37 -20.36 8.74 15.70
N ASN A 38 -20.65 7.54 16.21
CA ASN A 38 -21.45 6.51 15.53
C ASN A 38 -20.88 6.07 14.17
N PHE A 39 -19.54 6.01 14.06
CA PHE A 39 -18.85 5.33 12.96
C PHE A 39 -17.78 4.39 13.49
N SER A 40 -17.41 3.40 12.68
CA SER A 40 -16.33 2.47 12.99
C SER A 40 -15.18 2.59 12.00
N LEU A 41 -13.96 2.50 12.50
CA LEU A 41 -12.75 2.39 11.70
C LEU A 41 -12.29 0.94 11.71
N ALA A 42 -11.97 0.38 10.56
CA ALA A 42 -11.47 -1.00 10.46
C ALA A 42 -10.28 -1.08 9.51
N THR A 43 -9.39 -2.01 9.81
CA THR A 43 -8.16 -2.22 9.05
C THR A 43 -7.95 -3.68 8.76
N TYR A 44 -7.61 -3.95 7.51
CA TYR A 44 -7.31 -5.30 7.03
C TYR A 44 -5.91 -5.28 6.45
N TRP A 45 -4.97 -5.91 7.15
CA TRP A 45 -3.62 -6.09 6.67
C TRP A 45 -3.60 -7.11 5.55
N THR A 46 -3.12 -6.69 4.40
CA THR A 46 -2.83 -7.57 3.28
C THR A 46 -1.61 -7.02 2.55
N GLN A 47 -0.56 -7.80 2.46
CA GLN A 47 0.70 -7.35 1.87
C GLN A 47 0.57 -7.09 0.37
N PHE A 48 -0.28 -7.87 -0.32
CA PHE A 48 -0.41 -7.86 -1.78
C PHE A 48 -1.85 -7.81 -2.30
N PHE A 49 -2.88 -7.59 -1.45
CA PHE A 49 -4.31 -7.61 -1.80
C PHE A 49 -4.87 -8.90 -2.44
N VAL A 50 -4.00 -9.85 -2.80
CA VAL A 50 -4.32 -11.16 -3.37
C VAL A 50 -3.78 -12.26 -2.46
N LYS A 51 -4.24 -13.50 -2.69
CA LYS A 51 -3.70 -14.67 -2.01
C LYS A 51 -2.23 -14.85 -2.39
N MET A 52 -1.39 -15.08 -1.39
CA MET A 52 0.05 -15.30 -1.56
C MET A 52 0.49 -16.43 -0.62
N GLU A 53 1.52 -17.16 -1.04
CA GLU A 53 2.15 -18.23 -0.28
C GLU A 53 3.64 -17.92 -0.18
N GLU A 54 4.14 -17.77 1.05
CA GLU A 54 5.57 -17.59 1.29
C GLU A 54 6.22 -18.97 1.32
N THR A 55 7.10 -19.23 0.35
CA THR A 55 7.80 -20.52 0.24
C THR A 55 8.99 -20.63 1.19
N ASN A 56 9.36 -19.56 1.89
CA ASN A 56 10.47 -19.54 2.83
C ASN A 56 10.04 -18.88 4.14
N SER A 57 10.23 -19.59 5.26
CA SER A 57 9.88 -19.14 6.61
C SER A 57 10.74 -17.99 7.12
N ASP A 58 11.92 -17.78 6.52
CA ASP A 58 12.87 -16.72 6.92
C ASP A 58 12.56 -15.36 6.27
N GLY A 59 11.45 -15.27 5.52
CA GLY A 59 11.04 -14.06 4.81
C GLY A 59 11.90 -13.75 3.57
N PRO A 60 11.57 -12.67 2.83
CA PRO A 60 12.32 -12.26 1.65
C PRO A 60 13.70 -11.76 2.05
N LYS A 61 14.76 -12.49 1.68
CA LYS A 61 16.13 -11.97 1.75
C LYS A 61 16.26 -10.83 0.75
N HIS A 62 16.87 -9.71 1.16
CA HIS A 62 17.01 -8.47 0.38
C HIS A 62 17.55 -8.64 -1.07
N ASN A 63 18.16 -9.79 -1.37
CA ASN A 63 18.85 -10.05 -2.63
C ASN A 63 18.25 -11.22 -3.44
N GLU A 64 17.19 -11.89 -2.97
CA GLU A 64 16.65 -13.13 -3.55
C GLU A 64 15.11 -13.11 -3.65
N VAL A 65 14.53 -12.00 -4.11
CA VAL A 65 13.07 -11.90 -4.29
C VAL A 65 12.69 -12.48 -5.66
N ASN A 66 12.58 -13.81 -5.73
CA ASN A 66 12.00 -14.51 -6.87
C ASN A 66 10.48 -14.51 -6.77
N ASN A 67 9.81 -13.69 -7.58
CA ASN A 67 8.36 -13.59 -7.56
C ASN A 67 7.75 -14.47 -8.65
N PHE A 68 7.23 -15.63 -8.27
CA PHE A 68 6.41 -16.46 -9.15
C PHE A 68 4.98 -15.92 -9.20
N ASN A 69 4.48 -15.71 -10.42
CA ASN A 69 3.13 -15.21 -10.63
C ASN A 69 2.25 -16.36 -11.15
N TYR A 70 1.10 -16.52 -10.51
CA TYR A 70 0.13 -17.56 -10.83
C TYR A 70 -1.20 -16.92 -11.23
N GLU A 71 -1.83 -17.49 -12.25
CA GLU A 71 -3.21 -17.17 -12.64
C GLU A 71 -3.99 -18.48 -12.72
N GLU A 72 -5.13 -18.55 -12.03
CA GLU A 72 -5.95 -19.78 -11.95
C GLU A 72 -5.14 -21.02 -11.48
N ASN A 73 -4.22 -20.81 -10.54
CA ASN A 73 -3.26 -21.81 -10.03
C ASN A 73 -2.26 -22.34 -11.08
N GLN A 74 -2.13 -21.70 -12.25
CA GLN A 74 -1.11 -22.02 -13.25
C GLN A 74 0.02 -21.00 -13.22
N PRO A 75 1.30 -21.42 -13.31
CA PRO A 75 2.43 -20.50 -13.35
C PRO A 75 2.44 -19.74 -14.67
N VAL A 76 2.37 -18.41 -14.62
CA VAL A 76 2.41 -17.53 -15.81
C VAL A 76 3.83 -17.06 -16.09
N GLY A 77 4.65 -16.92 -15.06
CA GLY A 77 6.03 -16.53 -15.20
C GLY A 77 6.61 -16.04 -13.88
N CYS A 78 7.82 -15.49 -13.95
CA CYS A 78 8.54 -15.09 -12.77
C CYS A 78 9.46 -13.88 -13.00
N SER A 79 9.62 -13.06 -11.96
CA SER A 79 10.57 -11.96 -11.94
C SER A 79 11.89 -12.40 -11.27
N HIS A 80 13.02 -12.12 -11.91
CA HIS A 80 14.40 -12.38 -11.45
C HIS A 80 14.85 -13.83 -11.19
N CYS A 81 14.12 -14.87 -11.60
CA CYS A 81 14.54 -16.25 -11.32
C CYS A 81 15.63 -16.84 -12.22
N GLY A 82 15.97 -16.25 -13.36
CA GLY A 82 17.02 -16.77 -14.26
C GLY A 82 16.75 -18.20 -14.80
N LEU A 83 15.51 -18.70 -14.69
CA LEU A 83 15.12 -20.04 -15.10
C LEU A 83 14.79 -20.05 -16.60
N ARG A 84 15.42 -20.95 -17.37
CA ARG A 84 15.24 -21.04 -18.83
C ARG A 84 13.85 -21.51 -19.27
N ASN A 85 13.15 -22.27 -18.41
CA ASN A 85 11.87 -22.89 -18.74
C ASN A 85 10.65 -22.05 -18.28
N ILE A 86 10.88 -20.84 -17.76
CA ILE A 86 9.82 -19.98 -17.21
C ILE A 86 9.93 -18.60 -17.83
N SER A 87 8.79 -18.07 -18.28
CA SER A 87 8.71 -16.72 -18.85
C SER A 87 9.21 -15.67 -17.86
N GLN A 88 10.19 -14.87 -18.26
CA GLN A 88 10.69 -13.76 -17.45
C GLN A 88 9.70 -12.58 -17.55
N LEU A 89 9.16 -12.19 -16.39
CA LEU A 89 8.18 -11.11 -16.29
C LEU A 89 8.83 -9.83 -15.73
N PRO A 90 8.39 -8.64 -16.20
CA PRO A 90 8.81 -7.38 -15.59
C PRO A 90 8.48 -7.33 -14.10
N ASN A 91 9.30 -6.61 -13.33
CA ASN A 91 9.17 -6.54 -11.86
C ASN A 91 7.84 -5.93 -11.38
N TYR A 92 7.20 -5.11 -12.23
CA TYR A 92 5.90 -4.52 -11.96
C TYR A 92 4.71 -5.38 -12.40
N TYR A 93 4.93 -6.53 -13.07
CA TYR A 93 3.84 -7.37 -13.57
C TYR A 93 2.90 -7.82 -12.45
N GLY A 94 3.45 -8.42 -11.40
CA GLY A 94 2.65 -8.88 -10.26
C GLY A 94 1.89 -7.73 -9.60
N TYR A 95 2.55 -6.59 -9.43
CA TYR A 95 1.93 -5.38 -8.89
C TYR A 95 0.76 -4.88 -9.77
N GLN A 96 0.94 -4.86 -11.08
CA GLN A 96 -0.12 -4.50 -12.03
C GLN A 96 -1.32 -5.47 -11.92
N ARG A 97 -1.08 -6.79 -11.92
CA ARG A 97 -2.14 -7.80 -11.84
C ARG A 97 -2.89 -7.77 -10.51
N VAL A 98 -2.20 -7.42 -9.42
CA VAL A 98 -2.82 -7.20 -8.10
C VAL A 98 -3.86 -6.09 -8.17
N PHE A 99 -3.50 -4.91 -8.69
CA PHE A 99 -4.45 -3.79 -8.79
C PHE A 99 -5.59 -4.07 -9.75
N TRP A 100 -5.30 -4.70 -10.90
CA TRP A 100 -6.32 -5.16 -11.82
C TRP A 100 -7.33 -6.08 -11.13
N THR A 101 -6.85 -7.09 -10.40
CA THR A 101 -7.69 -8.07 -9.70
C THR A 101 -8.52 -7.40 -8.60
N ALA A 102 -7.88 -6.62 -7.73
CA ALA A 102 -8.57 -5.96 -6.62
C ALA A 102 -9.68 -5.02 -7.11
N LEU A 103 -9.39 -4.18 -8.11
CA LEU A 103 -10.36 -3.23 -8.67
C LEU A 103 -11.48 -3.97 -9.43
N LYS A 104 -11.15 -5.03 -10.16
CA LYS A 104 -12.16 -5.88 -10.81
C LYS A 104 -13.09 -6.52 -9.78
N SER A 105 -12.56 -7.06 -8.68
CA SER A 105 -13.34 -7.65 -7.60
C SER A 105 -14.28 -6.63 -6.94
N ILE A 106 -13.78 -5.43 -6.62
CA ILE A 106 -14.61 -4.35 -6.06
C ILE A 106 -15.75 -3.97 -7.01
N LYS A 107 -15.45 -3.90 -8.32
CA LYS A 107 -16.45 -3.58 -9.33
C LYS A 107 -17.51 -4.65 -9.50
N SER A 108 -17.16 -5.93 -9.36
CA SER A 108 -18.11 -7.04 -9.44
C SER A 108 -19.07 -7.12 -8.25
N LEU A 109 -18.85 -6.34 -7.18
CA LEU A 109 -19.77 -6.30 -6.05
C LEU A 109 -21.05 -5.52 -6.41
N GLU A 110 -22.15 -6.23 -6.64
CA GLU A 110 -23.44 -5.64 -7.03
C GLU A 110 -23.90 -4.57 -6.04
N ASN A 111 -23.85 -4.87 -4.74
CA ASN A 111 -24.39 -4.00 -3.67
C ASN A 111 -23.35 -3.06 -3.01
N PHE A 112 -22.17 -2.91 -3.59
CA PHE A 112 -21.18 -1.96 -3.06
C PHE A 112 -21.61 -0.51 -3.30
N LYS A 113 -21.97 0.19 -2.22
CA LYS A 113 -22.37 1.61 -2.19
C LYS A 113 -21.25 2.56 -1.73
N GLY A 114 -20.15 2.02 -1.23
CA GLY A 114 -19.03 2.81 -0.71
C GLY A 114 -18.26 3.54 -1.80
N THR A 115 -17.44 4.49 -1.38
CA THR A 115 -16.40 5.09 -2.22
C THR A 115 -15.09 4.35 -1.99
N THR A 116 -14.45 3.92 -3.07
CA THR A 116 -13.11 3.32 -3.04
C THR A 116 -12.09 4.39 -3.37
N ILE A 117 -11.19 4.66 -2.44
CA ILE A 117 -10.06 5.57 -2.62
C ILE A 117 -8.80 4.72 -2.76
N VAL A 118 -8.13 4.81 -3.90
CA VAL A 118 -6.85 4.15 -4.14
C VAL A 118 -5.74 5.16 -3.88
N ARG A 119 -4.90 4.91 -2.89
CA ARG A 119 -3.68 5.70 -2.66
C ARG A 119 -2.56 5.20 -3.57
N THR A 120 -1.89 6.11 -4.27
CA THR A 120 -0.71 5.72 -5.06
C THR A 120 0.47 5.35 -4.17
N PHE A 121 1.42 4.64 -4.76
CA PHE A 121 2.65 4.23 -4.09
C PHE A 121 3.47 5.44 -3.60
N ALA A 122 4.03 5.36 -2.39
CA ALA A 122 4.81 6.42 -1.76
C ALA A 122 6.15 5.87 -1.27
N LEU A 123 7.01 5.48 -2.22
CA LEU A 123 8.40 5.14 -1.92
C LEU A 123 9.34 6.27 -2.30
N HIS A 124 10.46 6.28 -1.60
CA HIS A 124 11.60 7.11 -1.90
C HIS A 124 12.84 6.20 -1.96
N ILE A 125 13.42 6.04 -3.15
CA ILE A 125 14.75 5.44 -3.27
C ILE A 125 15.63 6.43 -4.03
N LEU A 126 16.35 7.26 -3.27
CA LEU A 126 17.52 8.00 -3.77
C LEU A 126 18.65 7.00 -4.02
N LYS A 127 18.62 6.35 -5.17
CA LYS A 127 19.86 6.04 -5.88
C LYS A 127 19.67 6.40 -7.34
N VAL A 128 20.11 7.60 -7.69
CA VAL A 128 20.34 7.98 -9.09
C VAL A 128 21.63 7.29 -9.53
N GLU A 129 21.53 6.00 -9.84
CA GLU A 129 22.48 5.31 -10.72
C GLU A 129 21.63 4.63 -11.80
N ASN A 130 21.43 5.35 -12.91
CA ASN A 130 21.02 4.90 -14.25
C ASN A 130 19.96 3.77 -14.41
N GLY A 131 19.03 3.60 -13.46
CA GLY A 131 17.97 2.58 -13.61
C GLY A 131 16.87 2.53 -12.55
N ILE A 132 17.06 3.13 -11.37
CA ILE A 132 16.10 3.00 -10.25
C ILE A 132 14.88 3.92 -10.38
N GLU A 133 15.01 5.08 -11.04
CA GLU A 133 13.88 5.97 -11.37
C GLU A 133 12.88 5.30 -12.33
N VAL A 134 13.39 4.51 -13.29
CA VAL A 134 12.58 3.75 -14.24
C VAL A 134 11.70 2.71 -13.53
N GLY A 135 12.22 2.07 -12.49
CA GLY A 135 11.48 1.08 -11.70
C GLY A 135 10.28 1.71 -10.98
N ILE A 136 10.49 2.80 -10.23
CA ILE A 136 9.41 3.48 -9.48
C ILE A 136 8.32 3.98 -10.43
N LEU A 137 8.74 4.62 -11.53
CA LEU A 137 7.81 5.13 -12.53
C LEU A 137 6.97 4.02 -13.16
N GLN A 138 7.53 2.83 -13.38
CA GLN A 138 6.79 1.67 -13.88
C GLN A 138 5.72 1.17 -12.89
N PHE A 139 6.03 1.10 -11.59
CA PHE A 139 5.03 0.74 -10.57
C PHE A 139 3.91 1.77 -10.50
N TYR A 140 4.25 3.06 -10.45
CA TYR A 140 3.30 4.17 -10.45
C TYR A 140 2.40 4.14 -11.69
N ASN A 141 2.99 4.10 -12.89
CA ASN A 141 2.26 4.08 -14.15
C ASN A 141 1.35 2.86 -14.25
N SER A 142 1.81 1.69 -13.80
CA SER A 142 0.99 0.49 -13.75
C SER A 142 -0.25 0.69 -12.86
N GLN A 143 -0.07 1.24 -11.66
CA GLN A 143 -1.16 1.51 -10.73
C GLN A 143 -2.19 2.50 -11.30
N VAL A 144 -1.71 3.63 -11.83
CA VAL A 144 -2.57 4.69 -12.40
C VAL A 144 -3.30 4.19 -13.63
N LYS A 145 -2.64 3.39 -14.47
CA LYS A 145 -3.25 2.75 -15.64
C LYS A 145 -4.39 1.84 -15.24
N GLU A 146 -4.16 0.89 -14.32
CA GLU A 146 -5.22 -0.03 -13.88
C GLU A 146 -6.39 0.72 -13.22
N PHE A 147 -6.10 1.76 -12.44
CA PHE A 147 -7.13 2.63 -11.88
C PHE A 147 -7.96 3.34 -12.97
N SER A 148 -7.29 3.93 -13.97
CA SER A 148 -7.94 4.64 -15.09
C SER A 148 -8.84 3.69 -15.87
N GLU A 149 -8.38 2.50 -16.20
CA GLU A 149 -9.18 1.49 -16.91
C GLU A 149 -10.37 1.03 -16.06
N ALA A 150 -10.18 0.81 -14.76
CA ALA A 150 -11.26 0.46 -13.85
C ALA A 150 -12.35 1.55 -13.81
N LYS A 151 -11.94 2.83 -13.78
CA LYS A 151 -12.83 4.00 -13.76
C LYS A 151 -13.61 4.20 -15.06
N LYS A 152 -13.02 3.93 -16.23
CA LYS A 152 -13.71 4.00 -17.53
C LYS A 152 -14.81 2.95 -17.66
N GLN A 153 -14.57 1.76 -17.13
CA GLN A 153 -15.40 0.59 -17.38
C GLN A 153 -16.50 0.38 -16.31
N GLY A 154 -16.99 1.41 -15.62
CA GLY A 154 -18.08 1.22 -14.66
C GLY A 154 -18.49 2.44 -13.83
N ASN A 155 -19.62 2.30 -13.13
CA ASN A 155 -20.27 3.38 -12.38
C ASN A 155 -19.95 3.38 -10.88
N LYS A 156 -18.98 2.58 -10.43
CA LYS A 156 -18.57 2.56 -9.01
C LYS A 156 -17.81 3.85 -8.66
N ARG A 157 -17.98 4.33 -7.43
CA ARG A 157 -17.32 5.54 -6.92
C ARG A 157 -15.85 5.25 -6.64
N LEU A 158 -15.02 5.42 -7.67
CA LEU A 158 -13.57 5.27 -7.58
C LEU A 158 -12.89 6.64 -7.55
N ARG A 159 -11.94 6.81 -6.63
CA ARG A 159 -11.09 8.00 -6.50
C ARG A 159 -9.63 7.60 -6.38
N LEU A 160 -8.75 8.39 -6.97
CA LEU A 160 -7.30 8.22 -6.84
C LEU A 160 -6.80 9.32 -5.90
N MET A 161 -6.11 8.91 -4.84
CA MET A 161 -5.34 9.80 -3.99
C MET A 161 -3.89 9.70 -4.43
N ASP A 162 -3.49 10.53 -5.39
CA ASP A 162 -2.12 10.52 -5.89
C ASP A 162 -1.19 11.22 -4.89
N LYS A 163 -0.31 10.42 -4.27
CA LYS A 163 0.68 10.86 -3.30
C LYS A 163 2.12 10.62 -3.73
N THR A 164 2.34 9.98 -4.88
CA THR A 164 3.68 9.62 -5.32
C THR A 164 4.56 10.86 -5.47
N HIS A 165 4.06 11.90 -6.13
CA HIS A 165 4.80 13.14 -6.35
C HIS A 165 5.04 13.90 -5.04
N ASP A 166 4.01 14.09 -4.22
CA ASP A 166 4.13 14.79 -2.93
C ASP A 166 5.20 14.14 -2.04
N MET A 167 5.20 12.81 -1.96
CA MET A 167 6.11 12.07 -1.10
C MET A 167 7.53 11.96 -1.68
N LEU A 168 7.68 12.01 -3.01
CA LEU A 168 8.99 12.07 -3.67
C LEU A 168 9.81 13.27 -3.20
N PHE A 169 9.16 14.40 -2.92
CA PHE A 169 9.81 15.62 -2.45
C PHE A 169 10.06 15.65 -0.95
N ARG A 170 9.79 14.56 -0.21
CA ARG A 170 9.93 14.49 1.24
C ARG A 170 10.96 13.44 1.73
N PRO A 171 12.20 13.41 1.20
CA PRO A 171 13.27 12.55 1.73
C PRO A 171 13.50 12.72 3.23
N ASP A 172 13.21 13.92 3.76
CA ASP A 172 13.36 14.29 5.16
C ASP A 172 12.42 13.53 6.10
N GLY A 173 11.35 12.93 5.56
CA GLY A 173 10.34 12.22 6.34
C GLY A 173 10.72 10.82 6.79
N HIS A 174 11.86 10.29 6.35
CA HIS A 174 12.26 8.92 6.63
C HIS A 174 12.98 8.78 7.98
N PRO A 175 12.76 7.69 8.72
CA PRO A 175 13.45 7.44 9.99
C PRO A 175 14.93 7.16 9.81
N SER A 176 15.39 6.76 8.61
CA SER A 176 16.81 6.49 8.35
C SER A 176 17.33 5.46 9.37
N ARG A 177 18.40 5.77 10.11
CA ARG A 177 18.96 4.91 11.16
C ARG A 177 18.13 4.87 12.46
N TYR A 178 17.12 5.72 12.59
CA TYR A 178 16.36 5.92 13.83
C TYR A 178 15.13 5.01 13.95
N GLU A 179 14.88 4.13 12.98
CA GLU A 179 13.78 3.15 13.08
C GLU A 179 14.03 2.12 14.21
N HIS A 180 15.28 1.79 14.50
CA HIS A 180 15.64 0.69 15.42
C HIS A 180 16.19 1.18 16.75
N CYS A 181 15.99 0.39 17.81
CA CYS A 181 16.54 0.69 19.13
C CYS A 181 18.08 0.61 19.12
N PRO A 182 18.80 1.50 19.85
CA PRO A 182 20.27 1.56 19.83
C PRO A 182 21.00 0.27 20.26
N ASN A 183 20.30 -0.65 20.92
CA ASN A 183 20.88 -1.85 21.54
C ASN A 183 20.86 -3.10 20.65
N GLU A 184 20.37 -3.01 19.42
CA GLU A 184 20.37 -4.15 18.50
C GLU A 184 21.71 -4.17 17.74
N ASN A 185 22.45 -5.29 17.83
CA ASN A 185 23.72 -5.53 17.10
C ASN A 185 23.50 -5.70 15.58
N VAL A 186 22.65 -4.86 14.99
CA VAL A 186 22.23 -4.92 13.60
C VAL A 186 22.99 -3.82 12.86
N VAL A 187 23.69 -4.20 11.80
CA VAL A 187 24.27 -3.22 10.85
C VAL A 187 23.11 -2.54 10.15
N LEU A 188 22.71 -1.37 10.64
CA LEU A 188 21.54 -0.66 10.16
C LEU A 188 21.84 0.06 8.85
N TYR A 189 21.17 -0.38 7.77
CA TYR A 189 20.98 0.43 6.57
C TYR A 189 20.00 1.57 6.90
N ASN A 190 20.11 2.70 6.22
CA ASN A 190 19.13 3.79 6.35
C ASN A 190 17.76 3.28 5.88
N ASP A 191 16.76 3.24 6.77
CA ASP A 191 15.39 2.97 6.35
C ASP A 191 14.86 4.14 5.51
N CYS A 192 14.55 3.83 4.25
CA CYS A 192 13.97 4.73 3.25
C CYS A 192 12.57 4.26 2.81
N VAL A 193 11.99 3.27 3.49
CA VAL A 193 10.70 2.66 3.15
C VAL A 193 9.59 3.15 4.08
N HIS A 194 9.89 3.37 5.37
CA HIS A 194 8.92 3.88 6.34
C HIS A 194 9.01 5.40 6.51
N TRP A 195 8.04 5.95 7.24
CA TRP A 195 7.89 7.39 7.47
C TRP A 195 7.82 7.67 8.97
N CYS A 196 8.50 8.72 9.42
CA CYS A 196 8.41 9.23 10.78
C CYS A 196 7.00 9.71 11.11
N LEU A 197 6.60 9.55 12.37
CA LEU A 197 5.36 10.11 12.92
C LEU A 197 5.65 10.96 14.16
N PRO A 198 5.14 12.21 14.26
CA PRO A 198 4.46 12.96 13.19
C PRO A 198 5.42 13.27 12.01
N GLY A 199 4.88 13.45 10.80
CA GLY A 199 5.70 13.59 9.60
C GLY A 199 4.93 13.76 8.29
N PRO A 200 5.60 13.65 7.12
CA PRO A 200 4.96 13.90 5.82
C PRO A 200 3.75 13.01 5.53
N SER A 201 3.69 11.83 6.13
CA SER A 201 2.57 10.92 5.97
C SER A 201 1.28 11.41 6.64
N ASP A 202 1.34 12.34 7.60
CA ASP A 202 0.16 13.00 8.16
C ASP A 202 -0.65 13.71 7.05
N SER A 203 0.02 14.20 6.01
CA SER A 203 -0.65 14.79 4.83
C SER A 203 -1.58 13.81 4.10
N TRP A 204 -1.38 12.49 4.24
CA TRP A 204 -2.29 11.51 3.65
C TRP A 204 -3.66 11.57 4.32
N ASN A 205 -3.71 11.82 5.62
CA ASN A 205 -4.95 11.93 6.38
C ASN A 205 -5.69 13.21 6.03
N ASP A 206 -4.98 14.32 5.88
CA ASP A 206 -5.58 15.60 5.48
C ASP A 206 -6.24 15.51 4.12
N PHE A 207 -5.55 14.90 3.15
CA PHE A 207 -6.11 14.69 1.81
C PHE A 207 -7.26 13.69 1.82
N LEU A 208 -7.15 12.60 2.58
CA LEU A 208 -8.23 11.63 2.75
C LEU A 208 -9.48 12.31 3.32
N LEU A 209 -9.33 13.09 4.39
CA LEU A 209 -10.44 13.83 5.00
C LEU A 209 -11.07 14.82 4.02
N HIS A 210 -10.24 15.57 3.28
CA HIS A 210 -10.72 16.50 2.26
C HIS A 210 -11.51 15.78 1.16
N MET A 211 -10.99 14.65 0.65
CA MET A 211 -11.68 13.84 -0.34
C MET A 211 -13.01 13.30 0.18
N LEU A 212 -13.08 12.87 1.44
CA LEU A 212 -14.32 12.40 2.06
C LEU A 212 -15.35 13.52 2.21
N LYS A 213 -14.94 14.74 2.58
CA LYS A 213 -15.84 15.91 2.65
C LYS A 213 -16.39 16.29 1.28
N MET A 214 -15.52 16.34 0.26
CA MET A 214 -15.97 16.61 -1.11
C MET A 214 -16.99 15.58 -1.60
N GLU A 215 -16.85 14.31 -1.24
CA GLU A 215 -17.85 13.29 -1.59
C GLU A 215 -19.18 13.47 -0.85
N GLN A 216 -19.18 14.05 0.36
CA GLN A 216 -20.42 14.35 1.08
C GLN A 216 -21.15 15.55 0.46
N ASP A 217 -20.43 16.59 0.06
CA ASP A 217 -20.99 17.82 -0.52
C ASP A 217 -21.56 17.64 -1.95
N ILE A 218 -21.30 16.49 -2.58
CA ILE A 218 -21.84 16.12 -3.90
C ILE A 218 -23.24 15.47 -3.79
N PHE A 219 -23.74 15.20 -2.58
CA PHE A 219 -25.07 14.63 -2.30
C PHE A 219 -25.92 15.53 -1.39
#